data_AF-A0A6J4U9P9-F1
#
_entry.id   AF-A0A6J4U9P9-F1
#
_cell.length_a   1.000
_cell.length_b   1.000
_cell.length_c   1.000
_cell.angle_alpha   90.00
_cell.angle_beta   90.00
_cell.angle_gamma   90.00
#
_symmetry.space_group_name_H-M   'P 1'
#
loop_
_entity.id
_entity.type
_entity.pdbx_description
1 polymer ?
#
loop_
_entity_poly.entity_id
_entity_poly.type
_entity_poly.pdbx_seq_one_letter_code
_entity_poly.pdbx_strand_id
1 'polypeptide(L)'
;MVRPALGSALATADACADGDAADVGTCERLVSVLGIDAWTGGWVAVLLVDGRFADAFTAPGIGSLLDGRPDAVMVAVDIPIGFPVGPEPRAADVAARRFVGPRRSSVFMTPPRAVLEQPDYGTANACCRELTGRGLSRQSFALFRRILEVDERAAAEPRLHEVHPEASFRALAGEPLALPKRTWGGAATRRRLLARVGLEPLDDLPAVAAVPVDDVLDAAVVAWSADRIACGRAFTLPQDPPIDERGRAVAIWC
;
A
#
# COMPACT_ATOMS: atom_id res chain seq x y z
N MET A 1 -79.32 20.55 16.09
CA MET A 1 -77.99 21.21 16.01
C MET A 1 -77.59 21.55 17.44
N VAL A 2 -76.68 20.78 18.04
CA VAL A 2 -76.50 20.72 19.50
C VAL A 2 -75.00 20.63 19.83
N ARG A 3 -74.56 21.56 20.69
CA ARG A 3 -73.49 21.50 21.72
C ARG A 3 -72.10 22.11 21.47
N PRO A 4 -71.44 22.55 22.58
CA PRO A 4 -70.52 23.69 22.64
C PRO A 4 -69.16 23.30 23.24
N ALA A 5 -68.45 24.30 23.78
CA ALA A 5 -67.01 24.38 23.99
C ALA A 5 -66.46 23.93 25.38
N LEU A 6 -65.11 23.84 25.39
CA LEU A 6 -64.11 24.08 26.45
C LEU A 6 -63.87 23.06 27.58
N GLY A 7 -62.57 22.77 27.83
CA GLY A 7 -62.04 22.20 29.07
C GLY A 7 -60.60 21.65 28.96
N SER A 8 -59.67 22.20 29.74
CA SER A 8 -58.24 21.86 29.89
C SER A 8 -58.01 20.83 31.02
N ALA A 9 -56.96 19.99 30.94
CA ALA A 9 -56.06 19.62 32.06
C ALA A 9 -54.99 18.56 31.67
N LEU A 10 -53.87 18.59 32.42
CA LEU A 10 -52.58 17.90 32.28
C LEU A 10 -52.50 16.47 32.88
N ALA A 11 -51.48 15.71 32.44
CA ALA A 11 -50.75 14.57 33.06
C ALA A 11 -51.57 13.27 33.34
N THR A 12 -51.07 12.04 33.24
CA THR A 12 -49.76 11.44 33.61
C THR A 12 -49.43 10.18 32.78
N ALA A 13 -48.15 9.79 32.81
CA ALA A 13 -47.58 8.50 32.39
C ALA A 13 -48.30 7.28 33.01
N ASP A 14 -48.30 6.11 32.36
CA ASP A 14 -47.29 5.06 32.57
C ASP A 14 -47.53 3.78 31.72
N ALA A 15 -46.39 3.15 31.39
CA ALA A 15 -46.09 1.76 31.02
C ALA A 15 -47.13 0.82 30.38
N CYS A 16 -46.76 0.30 29.19
CA CYS A 16 -46.72 -1.14 28.92
C CYS A 16 -45.45 -1.43 28.12
N ALA A 17 -44.57 -2.22 28.70
CA ALA A 17 -43.27 -2.60 28.17
C ALA A 17 -43.34 -3.94 27.41
N ASP A 18 -42.36 -4.07 26.52
CA ASP A 18 -41.64 -5.27 26.08
C ASP A 18 -42.27 -6.25 25.07
N GLY A 19 -41.48 -6.49 24.01
CA GLY A 19 -41.70 -7.51 23.00
C GLY A 19 -40.71 -7.44 21.84
N ASP A 20 -39.42 -7.68 22.15
CA ASP A 20 -38.34 -8.15 21.27
C ASP A 20 -38.14 -7.46 19.91
N ALA A 21 -37.33 -6.40 19.91
CA ALA A 21 -36.47 -6.10 18.79
C ALA A 21 -35.19 -6.93 18.94
N ALA A 22 -35.10 -8.05 18.22
CA ALA A 22 -33.86 -8.78 18.07
C ALA A 22 -32.81 -7.85 17.46
N ASP A 23 -31.87 -7.42 18.31
CA ASP A 23 -30.60 -6.83 17.98
C ASP A 23 -29.83 -7.82 17.10
N VAL A 24 -30.03 -7.73 15.79
CA VAL A 24 -29.08 -8.26 14.81
C VAL A 24 -27.85 -7.38 14.92
N GLY A 25 -27.00 -7.71 15.89
CA GLY A 25 -25.67 -7.16 16.04
C GLY A 25 -24.98 -7.23 14.69
N THR A 26 -24.85 -6.07 14.04
CA THR A 26 -23.99 -5.91 12.88
C THR A 26 -22.60 -6.26 13.37
N CYS A 27 -22.14 -7.48 13.08
CA CYS A 27 -20.76 -7.86 13.29
C CYS A 27 -19.98 -7.02 12.27
N GLU A 28 -19.60 -5.81 12.68
CA GLU A 28 -18.82 -4.88 11.89
C GLU A 28 -17.53 -5.63 11.54
N ARG A 29 -17.42 -6.05 10.28
CA ARG A 29 -16.25 -6.82 9.83
C ARG A 29 -15.07 -5.87 9.86
N LEU A 30 -14.18 -6.09 10.82
CA LEU A 30 -12.92 -5.38 10.93
C LEU A 30 -12.16 -5.50 9.60
N VAL A 31 -11.73 -4.36 9.06
CA VAL A 31 -11.01 -4.27 7.79
C VAL A 31 -9.53 -4.53 8.08
N SER A 32 -9.05 -5.71 7.69
CA SER A 32 -7.64 -6.07 7.80
C SER A 32 -6.90 -5.81 6.49
N VAL A 33 -5.75 -5.13 6.55
CA VAL A 33 -4.93 -4.82 5.37
C VAL A 33 -3.45 -5.03 5.65
N LEU A 34 -2.67 -5.33 4.61
CA LEU A 34 -1.22 -5.54 4.71
C LEU A 34 -0.44 -4.53 3.86
N GLY A 35 0.63 -4.00 4.44
CA GLY A 35 1.68 -3.33 3.69
C GLY A 35 2.97 -4.11 3.73
N ILE A 36 3.61 -4.29 2.58
CA ILE A 36 4.76 -5.17 2.39
C ILE A 36 5.92 -4.39 1.77
N ASP A 37 7.11 -4.56 2.34
CA ASP A 37 8.38 -4.10 1.74
C ASP A 37 9.43 -5.22 1.76
N ALA A 38 10.41 -5.11 0.87
CA ALA A 38 11.40 -6.14 0.62
C ALA A 38 12.77 -5.75 1.22
N TRP A 39 13.31 -6.56 2.13
CA TRP A 39 14.58 -6.30 2.82
C TRP A 39 15.56 -7.47 2.62
N THR A 40 16.82 -7.37 3.04
CA THR A 40 17.83 -8.41 2.75
C THR A 40 17.48 -9.82 3.24
N GLY A 41 16.68 -9.95 4.31
CA GLY A 41 16.22 -11.22 4.87
C GLY A 41 14.92 -11.79 4.26
N GLY A 42 14.37 -11.15 3.23
CA GLY A 42 13.11 -11.56 2.58
C GLY A 42 12.15 -10.40 2.47
N TRP A 43 11.03 -10.50 3.16
CA TRP A 43 9.95 -9.53 3.18
C TRP A 43 9.58 -9.16 4.61
N VAL A 44 9.19 -7.91 4.82
CA VAL A 44 8.59 -7.41 6.06
C VAL A 44 7.17 -6.96 5.75
N ALA A 45 6.25 -7.27 6.65
CA ALA A 45 4.85 -6.89 6.55
C ALA A 45 4.40 -6.15 7.80
N VAL A 46 3.56 -5.14 7.59
CA VAL A 46 2.81 -4.44 8.64
C VAL A 46 1.33 -4.70 8.42
N LEU A 47 0.67 -5.23 9.44
CA LEU A 47 -0.77 -5.43 9.48
C LEU A 47 -1.45 -4.23 10.12
N LEU A 48 -2.47 -3.70 9.43
CA LEU A 48 -3.46 -2.83 10.05
C LEU A 48 -4.81 -3.52 10.17
N VAL A 49 -5.52 -3.23 11.27
CA VAL A 49 -6.91 -3.60 11.49
C VAL A 49 -7.68 -2.31 11.80
N ASP A 50 -8.66 -1.98 10.97
CA ASP A 50 -9.41 -0.70 11.00
C ASP A 50 -8.49 0.53 11.08
N GLY A 51 -7.50 0.56 10.20
CA GLY A 51 -6.52 1.65 10.10
C GLY A 51 -5.54 1.75 11.27
N ARG A 52 -5.58 0.83 12.24
CA ARG A 52 -4.67 0.81 13.40
C ARG A 52 -3.62 -0.26 13.26
N PHE A 53 -2.40 0.04 13.71
CA PHE A 53 -1.34 -0.97 13.80
C PHE A 53 -1.79 -2.14 14.66
N ALA A 54 -1.62 -3.36 14.13
CA ALA A 54 -1.98 -4.59 14.84
C ALA A 54 -0.79 -5.55 14.96
N ASP A 55 0.04 -5.69 13.93
CA ASP A 55 1.20 -6.58 13.98
C ASP A 55 2.27 -6.22 12.93
N ALA A 56 3.50 -6.69 13.14
CA ALA A 56 4.59 -6.66 12.17
C ALA A 56 5.38 -7.97 12.18
N PHE A 57 5.62 -8.55 11.01
CA PHE A 57 6.29 -9.85 10.89
C PHE A 57 7.10 -9.95 9.60
N THR A 58 7.96 -10.96 9.50
CA THR A 58 8.77 -11.23 8.30
C THR A 58 8.42 -12.57 7.69
N ALA A 59 8.69 -12.71 6.39
CA ALA A 59 8.62 -13.98 5.70
C ALA A 59 9.68 -14.08 4.60
N PRO A 60 10.12 -15.28 4.22
CA PRO A 60 11.14 -15.47 3.19
C PRO A 60 10.63 -15.16 1.77
N GLY A 61 9.32 -15.25 1.53
CA GLY A 61 8.70 -15.00 0.22
C GLY A 61 7.36 -14.28 0.35
N ILE A 62 6.96 -13.54 -0.68
CA ILE A 62 5.70 -12.80 -0.66
C ILE A 62 4.50 -13.75 -0.59
N GLY A 63 4.64 -14.93 -1.18
CA GLY A 63 3.60 -15.95 -1.14
C GLY A 63 3.22 -16.38 0.26
N SER A 64 4.21 -16.57 1.14
CA SER A 64 3.96 -16.90 2.55
C SER A 64 3.20 -15.81 3.30
N LEU A 65 3.41 -14.53 2.95
CA LEU A 65 2.65 -13.42 3.54
C LEU A 65 1.19 -13.44 3.09
N LEU A 66 0.96 -13.62 1.77
CA LEU A 66 -0.38 -13.66 1.19
C LEU A 66 -1.17 -14.87 1.68
N ASP A 67 -0.57 -16.06 1.64
CA ASP A 67 -1.20 -17.33 2.03
C ASP A 67 -1.43 -17.38 3.54
N GLY A 68 -0.56 -16.75 4.32
CA GLY A 68 -0.68 -16.66 5.77
C GLY A 68 -1.78 -15.70 6.25
N ARG A 69 -2.25 -14.79 5.39
CA ARG A 69 -3.21 -13.73 5.73
C ARG A 69 -4.38 -13.64 4.74
N PRO A 70 -5.17 -14.72 4.61
CA PRO A 70 -6.34 -14.72 3.74
C PRO A 70 -7.43 -13.74 4.22
N ASP A 71 -7.38 -13.32 5.48
CA ASP A 71 -8.25 -12.33 6.12
C ASP A 71 -7.96 -10.88 5.68
N ALA A 72 -6.77 -10.60 5.15
CA ALA A 72 -6.46 -9.27 4.63
C ALA A 72 -7.29 -9.00 3.36
N VAL A 73 -8.18 -8.02 3.42
CA VAL A 73 -9.04 -7.65 2.27
C VAL A 73 -8.28 -6.83 1.23
N MET A 74 -7.14 -6.26 1.62
CA MET A 74 -6.28 -5.45 0.76
C MET A 74 -4.81 -5.67 1.12
N VAL A 75 -3.96 -5.82 0.11
CA VAL A 75 -2.51 -6.00 0.25
C VAL A 75 -1.80 -5.02 -0.68
N ALA A 76 -0.86 -4.26 -0.14
CA ALA A 76 0.00 -3.38 -0.92
C ALA A 76 1.47 -3.78 -0.79
N VAL A 77 2.24 -3.61 -1.87
CA VAL A 77 3.67 -3.94 -1.92
C VAL A 77 4.49 -2.89 -2.64
N ASP A 78 5.70 -2.58 -2.15
CA ASP A 78 6.69 -1.74 -2.84
C ASP A 78 7.48 -2.51 -3.90
N ILE A 79 6.75 -3.04 -4.88
CA ILE A 79 7.32 -3.67 -6.07
C ILE A 79 6.45 -3.32 -7.28
N PRO A 80 7.07 -2.95 -8.42
CA PRO A 80 6.37 -2.75 -9.67
C PRO A 80 5.47 -3.92 -10.07
N ILE A 81 4.21 -3.63 -10.40
CA ILE A 81 3.26 -4.55 -11.01
C ILE A 81 2.90 -4.02 -12.41
N GLY A 82 3.05 -4.89 -13.41
CA GLY A 82 2.93 -4.52 -14.81
C GLY A 82 4.22 -3.92 -15.39
N PHE A 83 4.36 -4.01 -16.71
CA PHE A 83 5.59 -3.68 -17.42
C PHE A 83 5.34 -2.67 -18.54
N PRO A 84 6.35 -1.88 -18.94
CA PRO A 84 6.24 -1.07 -20.16
C PRO A 84 6.04 -1.97 -21.39
N VAL A 85 5.18 -1.50 -22.29
CA VAL A 85 4.99 -2.10 -23.62
C VAL A 85 5.82 -1.29 -24.61
N GLY A 86 6.89 -1.90 -25.13
CA GLY A 86 7.82 -1.24 -26.06
C GLY A 86 8.92 -0.41 -25.36
N PRO A 87 9.51 0.59 -26.05
CA PRO A 87 10.67 1.33 -25.56
C PRO A 87 10.33 2.43 -24.55
N GLU A 88 9.06 2.83 -24.46
CA GLU A 88 8.62 3.92 -23.60
C GLU A 88 8.55 3.49 -22.13
N PRO A 89 8.89 4.37 -21.18
CA PRO A 89 8.76 4.05 -19.77
C PRO A 89 7.30 3.78 -19.35
N ARG A 90 7.12 2.96 -18.32
CA ARG A 90 5.79 2.68 -17.74
C ARG A 90 5.16 3.99 -17.23
N ALA A 91 3.92 4.25 -17.63
CA ALA A 91 3.22 5.50 -17.30
C ALA A 91 3.12 5.75 -15.78
N ALA A 92 2.93 4.68 -15.00
CA ALA A 92 2.93 4.72 -13.54
C ALA A 92 4.25 5.27 -12.96
N ASP A 93 5.40 4.79 -13.45
CA ASP A 93 6.72 5.27 -12.98
C ASP A 93 6.90 6.77 -13.27
N VAL A 94 6.51 7.20 -14.47
CA VAL A 94 6.63 8.60 -14.90
C VAL A 94 5.73 9.50 -14.04
N ALA A 95 4.48 9.08 -13.82
CA ALA A 95 3.52 9.79 -12.99
C ALA A 95 4.01 9.88 -11.53
N ALA A 96 4.50 8.77 -10.98
CA ALA A 96 5.06 8.74 -9.62
C ALA A 96 6.30 9.63 -9.47
N ARG A 97 7.21 9.62 -10.45
CA ARG A 97 8.36 10.55 -10.44
C ARG A 97 7.95 12.01 -10.44
N ARG A 98 6.96 12.37 -11.26
CA ARG A 98 6.42 13.73 -11.30
C ARG A 98 5.75 14.09 -9.97
N PHE A 99 4.98 13.17 -9.41
CA PHE A 99 4.29 13.36 -8.15
C PHE A 99 5.27 13.56 -7.01
N VAL A 100 6.25 12.66 -6.83
CA VAL A 100 7.26 12.70 -5.76
C VAL A 100 8.16 13.94 -5.83
N GLY A 101 8.45 14.46 -7.03
CA GLY A 101 9.14 15.75 -7.21
C GLY A 101 10.66 15.66 -6.96
N PRO A 102 11.27 16.45 -6.05
CA PRO A 102 12.72 16.46 -5.81
C PRO A 102 13.31 15.07 -5.50
N ARG A 103 12.50 14.18 -4.94
CA ARG A 103 12.89 12.81 -4.58
C ARG A 103 12.60 11.79 -5.68
N ARG A 104 12.31 12.22 -6.92
CA ARG A 104 11.95 11.35 -8.06
C ARG A 104 12.93 10.19 -8.32
N SER A 105 14.20 10.32 -7.94
CA SER A 105 15.18 9.24 -8.09
C SER A 105 14.93 8.05 -7.17
N SER A 106 14.09 8.20 -6.14
CA SER A 106 13.62 7.08 -5.30
C SER A 106 12.67 6.16 -6.05
N VAL A 107 11.93 6.67 -7.04
CA VAL A 107 11.02 5.87 -7.86
C VAL A 107 11.82 5.07 -8.87
N PHE A 108 11.72 3.75 -8.74
CA PHE A 108 12.28 2.78 -9.67
C PHE A 108 11.63 2.92 -11.05
N MET A 109 12.46 2.96 -12.10
CA MET A 109 11.95 2.92 -13.48
C MET A 109 11.99 1.48 -13.95
N THR A 110 10.82 0.88 -14.10
CA THR A 110 10.60 -0.52 -14.42
C THR A 110 11.07 -0.80 -15.85
N PRO A 111 12.10 -1.65 -16.05
CA PRO A 111 12.51 -2.05 -17.39
C PRO A 111 11.46 -2.97 -18.04
N PRO A 112 11.49 -3.14 -19.38
CA PRO A 112 10.67 -4.15 -20.06
C PRO A 112 10.90 -5.55 -19.51
N ARG A 113 9.86 -6.40 -19.51
CA ARG A 113 9.92 -7.79 -19.00
C ARG A 113 11.11 -8.58 -19.59
N ALA A 114 11.37 -8.43 -20.89
CA ALA A 114 12.48 -9.08 -21.57
C ALA A 114 13.86 -8.78 -20.97
N VAL A 115 14.03 -7.62 -20.31
CA VAL A 115 15.24 -7.25 -19.57
C VAL A 115 15.31 -8.00 -18.24
N LEU A 116 14.18 -8.16 -17.55
CA LEU A 116 14.10 -8.82 -16.25
C LEU A 116 14.34 -10.33 -16.35
N GLU A 117 13.97 -10.93 -17.48
CA GLU A 117 14.12 -12.35 -17.78
C GLU A 117 15.55 -12.74 -18.20
N GLN A 118 16.47 -11.77 -18.32
CA GLN A 118 17.86 -12.07 -18.64
C GLN A 118 18.56 -12.78 -17.47
N PRO A 119 19.40 -13.80 -17.77
CA PRO A 119 19.96 -14.68 -16.74
C PRO A 119 21.06 -14.02 -15.88
N ASP A 120 21.69 -12.96 -16.37
CA ASP A 120 22.79 -12.29 -15.68
C ASP A 120 22.81 -10.78 -15.95
N TYR A 121 23.57 -10.04 -15.13
CA TYR A 121 23.65 -8.59 -15.21
C TYR A 121 24.19 -8.09 -16.57
N GLY A 122 25.14 -8.80 -17.18
CA GLY A 122 25.75 -8.40 -18.44
C GLY A 122 24.75 -8.45 -19.58
N THR A 123 24.03 -9.57 -19.71
CA THR A 123 22.96 -9.76 -20.70
C THR A 123 21.77 -8.83 -20.43
N ALA A 124 21.36 -8.67 -19.16
CA ALA A 124 20.33 -7.71 -18.76
C ALA A 124 20.67 -6.27 -19.14
N ASN A 125 21.88 -5.81 -18.84
CA ASN A 125 22.30 -4.44 -19.14
C ASN A 125 22.45 -4.21 -20.66
N ALA A 126 22.91 -5.20 -21.43
CA ALA A 126 22.96 -5.13 -22.89
C ALA A 126 21.55 -5.02 -23.48
N CYS A 127 20.63 -5.92 -23.08
CA CYS A 127 19.23 -5.90 -23.50
C CYS A 127 18.53 -4.58 -23.11
N CYS A 128 18.77 -4.07 -21.90
CA CYS A 128 18.22 -2.79 -21.45
C CYS A 128 18.67 -1.62 -22.34
N ARG A 129 19.96 -1.58 -22.72
CA ARG A 129 20.50 -0.56 -23.61
C ARG A 129 19.91 -0.64 -25.01
N GLU A 130 19.73 -1.85 -25.53
CA GLU A 130 19.12 -2.07 -26.84
C GLU A 130 17.66 -1.61 -26.87
N LEU A 131 16.86 -1.99 -25.87
CA LEU A 131 15.42 -1.70 -25.85
C LEU A 131 15.08 -0.28 -25.41
N THR A 132 15.89 0.35 -24.54
CA THR A 132 15.53 1.62 -23.88
C THR A 132 16.56 2.74 -24.09
N GLY A 133 17.72 2.43 -24.68
CA GLY A 133 18.85 3.36 -24.78
C GLY A 133 19.54 3.67 -23.45
N ARG A 134 19.17 3.00 -22.35
CA ARG A 134 19.70 3.28 -20.99
C ARG A 134 20.36 2.04 -20.39
N GLY A 135 21.38 2.29 -19.55
CA GLY A 135 22.04 1.25 -18.79
C GLY A 135 21.24 0.84 -17.55
N LEU A 136 21.50 -0.38 -17.09
CA LEU A 136 20.96 -0.95 -15.86
C LEU A 136 21.98 -0.86 -14.73
N SER A 137 21.55 -0.53 -13.51
CA SER A 137 22.42 -0.59 -12.33
C SER A 137 22.40 -1.97 -11.69
N ARG A 138 23.46 -2.35 -10.95
CA ARG A 138 23.47 -3.62 -10.18
C ARG A 138 22.36 -3.67 -9.13
N GLN A 139 22.04 -2.53 -8.51
CA GLN A 139 20.94 -2.44 -7.55
C GLN A 139 19.59 -2.72 -8.23
N SER A 140 19.39 -2.18 -9.43
CA SER A 140 18.18 -2.46 -10.23
C SER A 140 18.07 -3.94 -10.58
N PHE A 141 19.17 -4.55 -11.03
CA PHE A 141 19.21 -5.97 -11.36
C PHE A 141 18.90 -6.87 -10.15
N ALA A 142 19.37 -6.50 -8.95
CA ALA A 142 19.08 -7.25 -7.72
C ALA A 142 17.58 -7.31 -7.37
N LEU A 143 16.76 -6.40 -7.88
CA LEU A 143 15.30 -6.40 -7.69
C LEU A 143 14.55 -7.32 -8.66
N PHE A 144 15.17 -7.75 -9.77
CA PHE A 144 14.46 -8.44 -10.85
C PHE A 144 13.74 -9.70 -10.38
N ARG A 145 14.41 -10.52 -9.56
CA ARG A 145 13.80 -11.73 -8.99
C ARG A 145 12.55 -11.41 -8.18
N ARG A 146 12.56 -10.34 -7.40
CA ARG A 146 11.40 -9.92 -6.59
C ARG A 146 10.28 -9.38 -7.47
N ILE A 147 10.61 -8.61 -8.50
CA ILE A 147 9.62 -8.09 -9.44
C ILE A 147 8.90 -9.24 -10.16
N LEU A 148 9.64 -10.25 -10.64
CA LEU A 148 9.05 -11.43 -11.26
C LEU A 148 8.23 -12.27 -10.26
N GLU A 149 8.73 -12.47 -9.03
CA GLU A 149 7.99 -13.15 -7.96
C GLU A 149 6.64 -12.47 -7.67
N VAL A 150 6.62 -11.14 -7.57
CA VAL A 150 5.40 -10.37 -7.33
C VAL A 150 4.49 -10.39 -8.55
N ASP A 151 5.01 -10.25 -9.77
CA ASP A 151 4.20 -10.29 -11.00
C ASP A 151 3.43 -11.61 -11.14
N GLU A 152 4.08 -12.74 -10.87
CA GLU A 152 3.46 -14.06 -10.89
C GLU A 152 2.33 -14.16 -9.86
N ARG A 153 2.58 -13.74 -8.61
CA ARG A 153 1.57 -13.79 -7.54
C ARG A 153 0.42 -12.83 -7.81
N ALA A 154 0.72 -11.63 -8.30
CA ALA A 154 -0.28 -10.65 -8.64
C ALA A 154 -1.23 -11.20 -9.71
N ALA A 155 -0.78 -11.99 -10.69
CA ALA A 155 -1.70 -12.56 -11.69
C ALA A 155 -2.86 -13.38 -11.09
N ALA A 156 -2.67 -13.98 -9.90
CA ALA A 156 -3.68 -14.77 -9.20
C ALA A 156 -4.27 -14.08 -7.95
N GLU A 157 -3.78 -12.91 -7.57
CA GLU A 157 -4.17 -12.19 -6.35
C GLU A 157 -4.75 -10.81 -6.68
N PRO A 158 -6.08 -10.69 -6.81
CA PRO A 158 -6.75 -9.42 -7.09
C PRO A 158 -6.59 -8.38 -5.98
N ARG A 159 -6.32 -8.81 -4.74
CA ARG A 159 -6.15 -7.91 -3.58
C ARG A 159 -4.74 -7.32 -3.49
N LEU A 160 -3.83 -7.69 -4.38
CA LEU A 160 -2.44 -7.22 -4.37
C LEU A 160 -2.27 -6.01 -5.28
N HIS A 161 -1.84 -4.89 -4.70
CA HIS A 161 -1.67 -3.61 -5.37
C HIS A 161 -0.24 -3.08 -5.20
N GLU A 162 0.26 -2.39 -6.23
CA GLU A 162 1.53 -1.68 -6.16
C GLU A 162 1.35 -0.34 -5.44
N VAL A 163 2.23 -0.08 -4.47
CA VAL A 163 2.32 1.19 -3.74
C VAL A 163 3.78 1.56 -3.59
N HIS A 164 4.11 2.85 -3.69
CA HIS A 164 5.48 3.31 -3.50
C HIS A 164 5.63 4.12 -2.19
N PRO A 165 6.58 3.80 -1.29
CA PRO A 165 6.73 4.46 0.01
C PRO A 165 6.95 5.97 -0.08
N GLU A 166 7.81 6.46 -0.99
CA GLU A 166 8.04 7.91 -1.11
C GLU A 166 6.78 8.64 -1.63
N ALA A 167 5.97 7.97 -2.45
CA ALA A 167 4.73 8.56 -2.96
C ALA A 167 3.67 8.56 -1.86
N SER A 168 3.59 7.49 -1.07
CA SER A 168 2.71 7.38 0.10
C SER A 168 3.08 8.40 1.18
N PHE A 169 4.36 8.53 1.53
CA PHE A 169 4.82 9.56 2.47
C PHE A 169 4.56 10.97 1.95
N ARG A 170 4.73 11.21 0.65
CA ARG A 170 4.34 12.48 0.02
C ARG A 170 2.84 12.75 0.18
N ALA A 171 2.00 11.77 -0.14
CA ALA A 171 0.54 11.91 -0.01
C ALA A 171 0.15 12.21 1.45
N LEU A 172 0.76 11.48 2.40
CA LEU A 172 0.57 11.66 3.84
C LEU A 172 1.08 13.02 4.36
N ALA A 173 2.20 13.52 3.84
CA ALA A 173 2.75 14.82 4.21
C ALA A 173 1.95 15.99 3.60
N GLY A 174 1.35 15.79 2.42
CA GLY A 174 0.74 16.86 1.62
C GLY A 174 1.75 17.64 0.78
N GLU A 175 3.06 17.47 1.00
CA GLU A 175 4.13 18.20 0.35
C GLU A 175 5.39 17.34 0.15
N PRO A 176 6.29 17.68 -0.80
CA PRO A 176 7.51 16.92 -1.04
C PRO A 176 8.40 16.81 0.20
N LEU A 177 8.87 15.60 0.50
CA LEU A 177 9.83 15.39 1.58
C LEU A 177 11.22 15.90 1.18
N ALA A 178 11.84 16.71 2.03
CA ALA A 178 13.16 17.28 1.77
C ALA A 178 14.30 16.27 2.01
N LEU A 179 14.20 15.46 3.07
CA LEU A 179 15.31 14.62 3.54
C LEU A 179 15.18 13.15 3.08
N PRO A 180 16.29 12.52 2.61
CA PRO A 180 16.32 11.10 2.28
C PRO A 180 15.96 10.20 3.48
N LYS A 181 15.25 9.10 3.23
CA LYS A 181 14.80 8.13 4.26
C LYS A 181 15.90 7.60 5.17
N ARG A 182 17.12 7.42 4.62
CA ARG A 182 18.30 6.90 5.33
C ARG A 182 19.02 7.91 6.23
N THR A 183 18.65 9.19 6.17
CA THR A 183 19.21 10.18 7.11
C THR A 183 18.44 10.12 8.42
N TRP A 184 19.09 10.46 9.54
CA TRP A 184 18.42 10.55 10.84
C TRP A 184 17.16 11.45 10.77
N GLY A 185 17.29 12.63 10.17
CA GLY A 185 16.16 13.56 10.03
C GLY A 185 15.05 13.04 9.10
N GLY A 186 15.41 12.30 8.05
CA GLY A 186 14.44 11.67 7.14
C GLY A 186 13.66 10.53 7.79
N ALA A 187 14.32 9.70 8.60
CA ALA A 187 13.67 8.65 9.39
C ALA A 187 12.78 9.25 10.49
N ALA A 188 13.27 10.24 11.23
CA ALA A 188 12.50 10.94 12.25
C ALA A 188 11.25 11.63 11.66
N THR A 189 11.37 12.23 10.47
CA THR A 189 10.23 12.81 9.76
C THR A 189 9.18 11.74 9.44
N ARG A 190 9.58 10.60 8.87
CA ARG A 190 8.66 9.50 8.53
C ARG A 190 7.95 8.93 9.74
N ARG A 191 8.66 8.72 10.86
CA ARG A 191 8.04 8.33 12.15
C ARG A 191 6.95 9.32 12.58
N ARG A 192 7.24 10.63 12.57
CA ARG A 192 6.24 11.67 12.88
C ARG A 192 5.08 11.70 11.89
N LEU A 193 5.30 11.36 10.62
CA LEU A 193 4.20 11.29 9.64
C LEU A 193 3.25 10.13 9.98
N LEU A 194 3.78 8.95 10.29
CA LEU A 194 3.01 7.76 10.70
C LEU A 194 2.26 7.97 12.03
N ALA A 195 2.90 8.66 12.98
CA ALA A 195 2.29 9.12 14.22
C ALA A 195 0.95 9.84 14.04
N ARG A 196 0.93 10.81 13.12
CA ARG A 196 -0.24 11.66 12.87
C ARG A 196 -1.45 10.87 12.39
N VAL A 197 -1.25 9.67 11.87
CA VAL A 197 -2.30 8.77 11.39
C VAL A 197 -2.52 7.57 12.32
N GLY A 198 -1.99 7.62 13.54
CA GLY A 198 -2.23 6.59 14.57
C GLY A 198 -1.42 5.31 14.39
N LEU A 199 -0.36 5.34 13.57
CA LEU A 199 0.56 4.21 13.37
C LEU A 199 1.75 4.30 14.32
N GLU A 200 1.46 4.55 15.60
CA GLU A 200 2.44 4.75 16.66
C GLU A 200 2.16 3.86 17.88
N PRO A 201 3.20 3.50 18.66
CA PRO A 201 4.61 3.47 18.28
C PRO A 201 5.01 2.11 17.68
N LEU A 202 5.86 2.14 16.64
CA LEU A 202 6.56 0.96 16.10
C LEU A 202 7.85 0.67 16.91
N ASP A 203 7.86 1.02 18.20
CA ASP A 203 9.10 1.12 19.00
C ASP A 203 9.48 -0.21 19.66
N ASP A 204 8.53 -1.13 19.80
CA ASP A 204 8.74 -2.47 20.37
C ASP A 204 8.21 -3.55 19.42
N LEU A 205 9.01 -3.85 18.39
CA LEU A 205 8.69 -4.86 17.38
C LEU A 205 9.75 -5.97 17.34
N PRO A 206 9.80 -6.86 18.35
CA PRO A 206 10.84 -7.90 18.43
C PRO A 206 10.82 -8.84 17.22
N ALA A 207 9.65 -9.08 16.62
CA ALA A 207 9.48 -9.94 15.45
C ALA A 207 10.16 -9.41 14.17
N VAL A 208 10.47 -8.11 14.11
CA VAL A 208 11.15 -7.46 12.97
C VAL A 208 12.44 -6.75 13.39
N ALA A 209 13.01 -7.09 14.55
CA ALA A 209 14.20 -6.41 15.10
C ALA A 209 15.44 -6.47 14.19
N ALA A 210 15.52 -7.44 13.28
CA ALA A 210 16.60 -7.56 12.29
C ALA A 210 16.38 -6.71 11.02
N VAL A 211 15.17 -6.18 10.83
CA VAL A 211 14.81 -5.40 9.64
C VAL A 211 15.32 -3.97 9.78
N PRO A 212 15.95 -3.39 8.74
CA PRO A 212 16.34 -1.99 8.74
C PRO A 212 15.16 -1.05 9.05
N VAL A 213 15.43 0.01 9.80
CA VAL A 213 14.39 0.98 10.20
C VAL A 213 13.67 1.57 8.99
N ASP A 214 14.38 1.88 7.90
CA ASP A 214 13.74 2.43 6.71
C ASP A 214 12.77 1.45 6.05
N ASP A 215 13.09 0.15 6.03
CA ASP A 215 12.22 -0.87 5.43
C ASP A 215 10.96 -1.12 6.29
N VAL A 216 11.06 -1.05 7.64
CA VAL A 216 9.88 -1.11 8.52
C VAL A 216 8.96 0.09 8.33
N LEU A 217 9.52 1.30 8.22
CA LEU A 217 8.76 2.52 7.99
C LEU A 217 8.09 2.53 6.61
N ASP A 218 8.76 1.97 5.61
CA ASP A 218 8.22 1.84 4.26
C ASP A 218 7.06 0.83 4.24
N ALA A 219 7.20 -0.36 4.86
CA ALA A 219 6.09 -1.30 5.01
C ALA A 219 4.88 -0.68 5.74
N ALA A 220 5.12 0.13 6.78
CA ALA A 220 4.06 0.80 7.52
C ALA A 220 3.29 1.84 6.67
N VAL A 221 3.99 2.67 5.89
CA VAL A 221 3.30 3.63 5.01
C VAL A 221 2.62 2.94 3.83
N VAL A 222 3.16 1.82 3.37
CA VAL A 222 2.51 0.97 2.36
C VAL A 222 1.21 0.39 2.93
N ALA A 223 1.18 0.00 4.21
CA ALA A 223 -0.03 -0.49 4.87
C ALA A 223 -1.08 0.62 5.04
N TRP A 224 -0.64 1.85 5.35
CA TRP A 224 -1.51 3.03 5.36
C TRP A 224 -2.17 3.30 4.00
N SER A 225 -1.42 3.16 2.90
CA SER A 225 -1.99 3.25 1.55
C SER A 225 -2.95 2.09 1.27
N ALA A 226 -2.65 0.86 1.71
CA ALA A 226 -3.56 -0.28 1.60
C ALA A 226 -4.92 -0.02 2.28
N ASP A 227 -4.90 0.55 3.49
CA ASP A 227 -6.11 0.96 4.22
C ASP A 227 -6.92 2.00 3.42
N ARG A 228 -6.24 2.97 2.79
CA ARG A 228 -6.89 3.95 1.92
C ARG A 228 -7.52 3.33 0.68
N ILE A 229 -6.89 2.30 0.09
CA ILE A 229 -7.47 1.57 -1.04
C ILE A 229 -8.73 0.83 -0.57
N ALA A 230 -8.66 0.09 0.54
CA ALA A 230 -9.78 -0.65 1.12
C ALA A 230 -10.98 0.25 1.45
N CYS A 231 -10.73 1.48 1.91
CA CYS A 231 -11.77 2.46 2.23
C CYS A 231 -12.20 3.36 1.04
N GLY A 232 -11.68 3.15 -0.17
CA GLY A 232 -12.01 4.01 -1.33
C GLY A 232 -11.52 5.46 -1.21
N ARG A 233 -10.47 5.71 -0.42
CA ARG A 233 -9.85 7.03 -0.19
C ARG A 233 -8.54 7.23 -0.97
N ALA A 234 -8.00 6.17 -1.56
CA ALA A 234 -6.76 6.20 -2.33
C ALA A 234 -6.95 6.83 -3.72
N PHE A 235 -5.84 7.26 -4.32
CA PHE A 235 -5.76 7.65 -5.73
C PHE A 235 -4.62 6.91 -6.44
N THR A 236 -4.62 6.92 -7.77
CA THR A 236 -3.62 6.25 -8.59
C THR A 236 -2.71 7.23 -9.32
N LEU A 237 -1.51 6.75 -9.62
CA LEU A 237 -0.54 7.39 -10.50
C LEU A 237 -0.27 6.44 -11.69
N PRO A 238 -0.69 6.78 -12.92
CA PRO A 238 -1.48 7.96 -13.29
C PRO A 238 -2.94 7.86 -12.81
N GLN A 239 -3.68 8.98 -12.88
CA GLN A 239 -5.09 9.05 -12.47
C GLN A 239 -6.01 8.18 -13.36
N ASP A 240 -5.66 8.03 -14.64
CA ASP A 240 -6.32 7.11 -15.57
C ASP A 240 -5.33 6.01 -15.96
N PRO A 241 -5.28 4.91 -15.19
CA PRO A 241 -4.27 3.88 -15.39
C PRO A 241 -4.57 3.03 -16.62
N PRO A 242 -3.58 2.81 -17.51
CA PRO A 242 -3.75 1.87 -18.61
C PRO A 242 -3.99 0.46 -18.07
N ILE A 243 -4.80 -0.31 -18.79
CA ILE A 243 -5.05 -1.72 -18.50
C ILE A 243 -4.03 -2.57 -19.26
N ASP A 244 -3.38 -3.51 -18.57
CA ASP A 244 -2.46 -4.45 -19.19
C ASP A 244 -3.19 -5.60 -19.91
N GLU A 245 -2.43 -6.48 -20.57
CA GLU A 245 -2.94 -7.66 -21.27
C GLU A 245 -3.66 -8.66 -20.36
N ARG A 246 -3.49 -8.54 -19.03
CA ARG A 246 -4.12 -9.39 -18.00
C ARG A 246 -5.38 -8.73 -17.42
N GLY A 247 -5.79 -7.58 -17.93
CA GLY A 247 -6.97 -6.86 -17.44
C GLY A 247 -6.73 -6.07 -16.15
N ARG A 248 -5.48 -5.88 -15.73
CA ARG A 248 -5.12 -5.13 -14.52
C ARG A 248 -4.79 -3.67 -14.85
N ALA A 249 -5.26 -2.77 -14.00
CA ALA A 249 -4.80 -1.38 -14.00
C ALA A 249 -3.33 -1.27 -13.57
N VAL A 250 -2.49 -0.72 -14.44
CA VAL A 250 -1.06 -0.48 -14.16
C VAL A 250 -0.92 0.90 -13.50
N ALA A 251 -0.82 0.89 -12.18
CA ALA A 251 -0.78 2.10 -11.35
C ALA A 251 0.11 1.92 -10.11
N ILE A 252 0.64 3.04 -9.61
CA ILE A 252 1.11 3.17 -8.24
C ILE A 252 -0.01 3.82 -7.41
N TRP A 253 -0.46 3.16 -6.34
CA TRP A 253 -1.51 3.66 -5.45
C TRP A 253 -0.94 4.52 -4.31
N CYS A 254 -1.72 5.50 -3.83
CA CYS A 254 -1.40 6.47 -2.77
C CYS A 254 -2.60 6.87 -1.90
#